data_AF-A0A7S0YYY5-F1
#
_entry.id   AF-A0A7S0YYY5-F1
#
_cell.length_a   1.000
_cell.length_b   1.000
_cell.length_c   1.000
_cell.angle_alpha   90.00
_cell.angle_beta   90.00
_cell.angle_gamma   90.00
#
_symmetry.space_group_name_H-M   'P 1'
#
loop_
_entity.id
_entity.type
_entity.pdbx_description
1 polymer ?
#
loop_
_entity_poly.entity_id
_entity_poly.type
_entity_poly.pdbx_seq_one_letter_code
_entity_poly.pdbx_strand_id
1 'polypeptide(L)'
;DGVHIYPTAVLRLPADPNALNEWRVKVVKRQHAVAVGLKCSQLDAGRVFGRMQSRELVWWLTPDGDVCDGDRRVQKGGAELSFGVGDVVVVTLTRGVLFFSVNGLAPSSPISIAGAETRRLTLAVQML
;
A
#
# COMPACT_ATOMS: atom_id res chain seq x y z
N ASP A 1 22.45 -4.92 10.13
CA ASP A 1 22.89 -4.00 9.06
C ASP A 1 21.78 -3.76 8.07
N GLY A 2 21.17 -2.58 8.06
CA GLY A 2 20.15 -2.28 7.07
C GLY A 2 19.57 -0.89 7.25
N VAL A 3 19.65 -0.08 6.19
CA VAL A 3 19.06 1.26 6.12
C VAL A 3 17.57 1.19 6.52
N HIS A 4 17.23 1.91 7.59
CA HIS A 4 15.87 2.03 8.10
C HIS A 4 15.11 3.07 7.25
N ILE A 5 14.42 2.62 6.21
CA ILE A 5 13.55 3.50 5.43
C ILE A 5 12.17 3.49 6.07
N TYR A 6 11.90 4.52 6.86
CA TYR A 6 10.56 4.79 7.36
C TYR A 6 9.67 5.25 6.20
N PRO A 7 8.36 4.94 6.20
CA PRO A 7 7.43 5.56 5.27
C PRO A 7 7.56 7.08 5.35
N THR A 8 7.82 7.70 4.21
CA THR A 8 8.13 9.13 4.10
C THR A 8 6.90 9.99 4.37
N ALA A 9 5.70 9.42 4.19
CA ALA A 9 4.45 10.01 4.65
C ALA A 9 3.48 8.92 5.14
N VAL A 10 2.86 9.14 6.29
CA VAL A 10 1.82 8.26 6.85
C VAL A 10 0.60 9.11 7.16
N LEU A 11 -0.53 8.75 6.57
CA LEU A 11 -1.81 9.34 6.92
C LEU A 11 -2.48 8.44 7.95
N ARG A 12 -2.58 8.93 9.19
CA ARG A 12 -3.14 8.20 10.33
C ARG A 12 -4.67 8.28 10.40
N LEU A 13 -5.34 8.10 9.27
CA LEU A 13 -6.79 7.96 9.27
C LEU A 13 -7.14 6.52 9.65
N PRO A 14 -7.94 6.30 10.70
CA PRO A 14 -8.42 4.96 11.01
C PRO A 14 -9.29 4.48 9.85
N ALA A 15 -8.94 3.33 9.27
CA ALA A 15 -9.83 2.62 8.38
C ALA A 15 -10.79 1.75 9.19
N ASP A 16 -12.08 1.77 8.84
CA ASP A 16 -13.01 0.74 9.29
C ASP A 16 -13.00 -0.40 8.27
N PRO A 17 -12.41 -1.57 8.56
CA PRO A 17 -12.28 -2.67 7.60
C PRO A 17 -13.64 -3.20 7.10
N ASN A 18 -14.75 -2.91 7.80
CA ASN A 18 -16.09 -3.30 7.41
C ASN A 18 -16.81 -2.24 6.55
N ALA A 19 -16.34 -0.99 6.60
CA ALA A 19 -16.85 0.10 5.78
C ALA A 19 -16.08 0.24 4.46
N LEU A 20 -16.66 1.00 3.53
CA LEU A 20 -15.93 1.46 2.36
C LEU A 20 -14.99 2.60 2.78
N ASN A 21 -13.69 2.38 2.62
CA ASN A 21 -12.67 3.40 2.76
C ASN A 21 -11.98 3.57 1.43
N GLU A 22 -11.77 4.82 1.02
CA GLU A 22 -11.06 5.16 -0.20
C GLU A 22 -10.05 6.27 0.08
N TRP A 23 -8.82 6.06 -0.35
CA TRP A 23 -7.77 7.08 -0.33
C TRP A 23 -7.23 7.31 -1.73
N ARG A 24 -6.94 8.57 -2.05
CA ARG A 24 -6.37 8.97 -3.34
C ARG A 24 -5.03 9.64 -3.10
N VAL A 25 -3.98 9.08 -3.70
CA VAL A 25 -2.60 9.56 -3.59
C VAL A 25 -2.15 10.06 -4.96
N LYS A 26 -2.00 11.38 -5.09
CA LYS A 26 -1.44 12.00 -6.31
C LYS A 26 0.07 12.09 -6.21
N VAL A 27 0.77 11.54 -7.19
CA VAL A 27 2.24 11.66 -7.28
C VAL A 27 2.60 12.96 -7.97
N VAL A 28 2.86 14.01 -7.19
CA VAL A 28 3.14 15.35 -7.73
C VAL A 28 4.60 15.48 -8.21
N LYS A 29 5.53 14.83 -7.50
CA LYS A 29 6.96 14.83 -7.81
C LYS A 29 7.60 13.59 -7.21
N ARG A 30 8.58 13.00 -7.90
CA ARG A 30 9.41 11.91 -7.34
C ARG A 30 10.86 12.07 -7.77
N GLN A 31 11.79 11.89 -6.84
CA GLN A 31 13.23 11.73 -7.13
C GLN A 31 13.65 10.26 -7.09
N HIS A 32 12.94 9.45 -6.30
CA HIS A 32 13.12 8.00 -6.20
C HIS A 32 11.80 7.28 -6.50
N ALA A 33 11.86 5.95 -6.56
CA ALA A 33 10.66 5.13 -6.66
C ALA A 33 9.78 5.31 -5.42
N VAL A 34 8.47 5.16 -5.58
CA VAL A 34 7.47 5.36 -4.52
C VAL A 34 6.57 4.15 -4.43
N ALA A 35 6.38 3.63 -3.22
CA ALA A 35 5.37 2.64 -2.90
C ALA A 35 4.17 3.30 -2.21
N VAL A 36 2.96 2.84 -2.54
CA VAL A 36 1.71 3.29 -1.90
C VAL A 36 1.00 2.08 -1.33
N GLY A 37 0.55 2.12 -0.07
CA GLY A 37 -0.06 0.96 0.55
C GLY A 37 -0.83 1.24 1.84
N LEU A 38 -1.38 0.16 2.40
CA LEU A 38 -1.95 0.14 3.75
C LEU A 38 -1.03 -0.63 4.67
N LYS A 39 -0.79 -0.09 5.87
CA LYS A 39 -0.05 -0.77 6.93
C LYS A 39 -0.83 -0.84 8.23
N CYS A 40 -0.55 -1.87 9.00
CA CYS A 40 -0.93 -2.00 10.39
C CYS A 40 -0.03 -1.13 11.30
N SER A 41 -0.55 -0.65 12.42
CA SER A 41 0.22 0.11 13.42
C SER A 41 1.41 -0.67 14.01
N GLN A 42 1.36 -2.00 14.01
CA GLN A 42 2.46 -2.86 14.45
C GLN A 42 3.72 -2.71 13.57
N LEU A 43 3.58 -2.19 12.35
CA LEU A 43 4.70 -1.88 11.47
C LEU A 43 5.49 -0.64 11.94
N ASP A 44 4.91 0.22 12.78
CA ASP A 44 5.52 1.48 13.23
C ASP A 44 6.77 1.28 14.12
N ALA A 45 7.04 0.04 14.55
CA ALA A 45 8.24 -0.35 15.29
C ALA A 45 9.52 -0.46 14.43
N GLY A 46 9.69 0.43 13.44
CA GLY A 46 10.89 0.51 12.59
C GLY A 46 10.97 -0.52 11.45
N ARG A 47 9.82 -1.06 10.99
CA ARG A 47 9.77 -2.06 9.92
C ARG A 47 9.53 -1.40 8.56
N VAL A 48 10.18 -1.95 7.52
CA VAL A 48 10.13 -1.49 6.12
C VAL A 48 9.14 -2.34 5.33
N PHE A 49 8.47 -1.77 4.32
CA PHE A 49 7.47 -2.50 3.51
C PHE A 49 7.99 -3.83 2.96
N GLY A 50 9.12 -3.81 2.25
CA GLY A 50 9.66 -4.97 1.53
C GLY A 50 10.45 -6.00 2.37
N ARG A 51 10.01 -6.33 3.58
CA ARG A 51 10.69 -7.32 4.44
C ARG A 51 9.76 -8.47 4.82
N MET A 52 10.31 -9.68 4.99
CA MET A 52 9.57 -10.87 5.40
C MET A 52 8.79 -10.66 6.71
N GLN A 53 9.37 -9.98 7.69
CA GLN A 53 8.71 -9.65 8.97
C GLN A 53 7.57 -8.63 8.86
N SER A 54 7.36 -8.06 7.69
CA SER A 54 6.29 -7.10 7.39
C SER A 54 5.10 -7.76 6.71
N ARG A 55 5.17 -9.06 6.38
CA ARG A 55 4.04 -9.83 5.88
C ARG A 55 2.86 -9.76 6.85
N GLU A 56 1.65 -9.68 6.32
CA GLU A 56 0.39 -9.49 7.03
C GLU A 56 0.33 -8.21 7.88
N LEU A 57 1.31 -7.33 7.73
CA LEU A 57 1.38 -6.02 8.38
C LEU A 57 1.36 -4.89 7.36
N VAL A 58 1.61 -5.15 6.08
CA VAL A 58 1.59 -4.15 5.02
C VAL A 58 1.27 -4.76 3.66
N TRP A 59 0.40 -4.08 2.93
CA TRP A 59 0.06 -4.38 1.54
C TRP A 59 0.29 -3.13 0.71
N TRP A 60 1.11 -3.25 -0.33
CA TRP A 60 1.60 -2.09 -1.06
C TRP A 60 1.76 -2.35 -2.55
N LEU A 61 1.55 -1.29 -3.33
CA LEU A 61 1.72 -1.24 -4.77
C LEU A 61 3.10 -0.63 -5.10
N THR A 62 3.88 -1.32 -5.93
CA THR A 62 5.15 -0.82 -6.47
C THR A 62 4.89 0.13 -7.65
N PRO A 63 5.85 1.01 -8.02
CA PRO A 63 5.72 1.85 -9.23
C PRO A 63 5.51 1.07 -10.51
N ASP A 64 6.01 -0.17 -10.56
CA ASP A 64 5.89 -1.06 -11.72
C ASP A 64 4.54 -1.80 -11.76
N GLY A 65 3.69 -1.59 -10.74
CA GLY A 65 2.34 -2.14 -10.63
C GLY A 65 2.23 -3.46 -9.87
N ASP A 66 3.34 -4.01 -9.37
CA ASP A 66 3.30 -5.23 -8.55
C ASP A 66 2.65 -4.94 -7.20
N VAL A 67 1.81 -5.87 -6.73
CA VAL A 67 1.22 -5.81 -5.39
C VAL A 67 1.96 -6.77 -4.48
N CYS A 68 2.37 -6.26 -3.33
CA CYS A 68 3.19 -6.97 -2.36
C CYS A 68 2.54 -7.00 -0.97
N ASP A 69 2.72 -8.11 -0.28
CA ASP A 69 2.50 -8.28 1.16
C ASP A 69 3.86 -8.50 1.83
N GLY A 70 4.34 -7.50 2.58
CA GLY A 70 5.74 -7.49 3.02
C GLY A 70 6.71 -7.54 1.83
N ASP A 71 7.63 -8.52 1.82
CA ASP A 71 8.53 -8.83 0.69
C ASP A 71 7.90 -9.76 -0.37
N ARG A 72 6.71 -10.32 -0.11
CA ARG A 72 6.09 -11.32 -0.97
C ARG A 72 5.24 -10.62 -2.02
N ARG A 73 5.56 -10.80 -3.29
CA ARG A 73 4.63 -10.43 -4.38
C ARG A 73 3.40 -11.34 -4.35
N VAL A 74 2.23 -10.74 -4.20
CA VAL A 74 0.93 -11.44 -4.18
C VAL A 74 0.18 -11.31 -5.50
N GLN A 75 0.46 -10.25 -6.27
CA GLN A 75 -0.05 -10.07 -7.62
C GLN A 75 1.05 -9.46 -8.49
N LYS A 76 1.21 -9.99 -9.71
CA LYS A 76 2.02 -9.35 -10.74
C LYS A 76 1.21 -8.24 -11.39
N GLY A 77 1.77 -7.04 -11.42
CA GLY A 77 1.19 -5.87 -12.05
C GLY A 77 1.20 -5.93 -13.57
N GLY A 78 0.21 -5.27 -14.17
CA GLY A 78 0.22 -4.88 -15.58
C GLY A 78 0.50 -3.37 -15.72
N ALA A 79 0.64 -2.90 -16.95
CA ALA A 79 0.81 -1.47 -17.25
C ALA A 79 -0.36 -0.60 -16.75
N GLU A 80 -1.51 -1.20 -16.44
CA GLU A 80 -2.68 -0.53 -15.84
C GLU A 80 -2.51 -0.16 -14.36
N LEU A 81 -1.54 -0.78 -13.68
CA LEU A 81 -1.25 -0.55 -12.27
C LEU A 81 0.11 0.12 -12.05
N SER A 82 0.91 0.30 -13.10
CA SER A 82 2.13 1.08 -13.01
C SER A 82 1.81 2.57 -12.87
N PHE A 83 2.67 3.31 -12.17
CA PHE A 83 2.43 4.72 -11.92
C PHE A 83 3.72 5.55 -11.78
N GLY A 84 3.59 6.83 -12.08
CA GLY A 84 4.65 7.82 -12.03
C GLY A 84 4.14 9.21 -11.68
N VAL A 85 4.96 10.22 -11.99
CA VAL A 85 4.61 11.61 -11.72
C VAL A 85 3.42 12.02 -12.58
N GLY A 86 2.41 12.61 -11.95
CA GLY A 86 1.15 13.00 -12.57
C GLY A 86 -0.01 12.06 -12.21
N ASP A 87 0.30 10.80 -11.91
CA ASP A 87 -0.70 9.76 -11.70
C ASP A 87 -1.35 9.83 -10.31
N VAL A 88 -2.56 9.28 -10.23
CA VAL A 88 -3.32 9.11 -9.00
C VAL A 88 -3.48 7.63 -8.70
N VAL A 89 -2.92 7.19 -7.58
CA VAL A 89 -3.14 5.85 -7.02
C VAL A 89 -4.33 5.91 -6.08
N VAL A 90 -5.32 5.06 -6.29
CA VAL A 90 -6.47 4.89 -5.42
C VAL A 90 -6.30 3.60 -4.64
N VAL A 91 -6.49 3.69 -3.32
CA VAL A 91 -6.44 2.56 -2.39
C VAL A 91 -7.84 2.40 -1.80
N THR A 92 -8.47 1.26 -2.04
CA THR A 92 -9.84 0.99 -1.59
C THR A 92 -9.86 -0.20 -0.66
N LEU A 93 -10.44 -0.03 0.54
CA LEU A 93 -10.67 -1.10 1.50
C LEU A 93 -12.16 -1.23 1.76
N THR A 94 -12.70 -2.43 1.59
CA THR A 94 -14.10 -2.74 1.93
C THR A 94 -14.23 -4.21 2.32
N ARG A 95 -14.91 -4.48 3.45
CA ARG A 95 -15.18 -5.84 3.95
C ARG A 95 -13.92 -6.71 4.03
N GLY A 96 -12.83 -6.16 4.55
CA GLY A 96 -11.55 -6.88 4.66
C GLY A 96 -10.85 -7.17 3.32
N VAL A 97 -11.30 -6.55 2.22
CA VAL A 97 -10.69 -6.70 0.89
C VAL A 97 -10.11 -5.38 0.42
N LEU A 98 -8.84 -5.43 0.03
CA LEU A 98 -8.07 -4.31 -0.49
C LEU A 98 -7.98 -4.38 -2.02
N PHE A 99 -8.06 -3.21 -2.65
CA PHE A 99 -7.86 -2.99 -4.07
C PHE A 99 -6.96 -1.78 -4.30
N PHE A 100 -6.21 -1.81 -5.39
CA PHE A 100 -5.48 -0.68 -5.92
C PHE A 100 -5.98 -0.35 -7.33
N SER A 101 -6.05 0.92 -7.69
CA SER A 101 -6.20 1.33 -9.09
C SER A 101 -5.38 2.58 -9.37
N VAL A 102 -5.02 2.78 -10.64
CA VAL A 102 -4.26 3.95 -11.09
C VAL A 102 -5.09 4.68 -12.14
N ASN A 103 -5.30 6.00 -11.96
CA ASN A 103 -6.00 6.87 -12.90
C ASN A 103 -7.42 6.37 -13.31
N GLY A 104 -8.09 5.60 -12.44
CA GLY A 104 -9.41 5.03 -12.75
C GLY A 104 -9.39 3.83 -13.72
N LEU A 105 -8.21 3.29 -14.02
CA LEU A 105 -8.07 2.02 -14.76
C LEU A 105 -8.55 0.83 -13.91
N ALA A 106 -8.60 -0.35 -14.53
CA ALA A 106 -9.06 -1.58 -13.90
C ALA A 106 -8.34 -1.80 -12.56
N PRO A 107 -9.08 -2.11 -11.47
CA PRO A 107 -8.46 -2.34 -10.19
C PRO A 107 -7.64 -3.64 -10.21
N SER A 108 -6.70 -3.73 -9.27
CA SER A 108 -6.02 -4.96 -8.95
C SER A 108 -7.02 -6.07 -8.59
N SER A 109 -6.55 -7.31 -8.63
CA SER A 109 -7.32 -8.42 -8.07
C SER A 109 -7.56 -8.16 -6.58
N PRO A 110 -8.67 -8.66 -6.02
CA PRO A 110 -8.98 -8.51 -4.60
C PRO A 110 -7.89 -9.13 -3.72
N ILE A 111 -7.41 -8.38 -2.74
CA ILE A 111 -6.43 -8.83 -1.75
C ILE A 111 -7.14 -8.97 -0.41
N SER A 112 -7.24 -10.19 0.10
CA SER A 112 -7.75 -10.42 1.45
C SER A 112 -6.72 -9.94 2.48
N ILE A 113 -7.16 -9.09 3.40
CA ILE A 113 -6.37 -8.65 4.56
C ILE A 113 -6.91 -9.24 5.87
N ALA A 114 -7.53 -10.43 5.77
CA ALA A 114 -8.09 -11.16 6.91
C ALA A 114 -7.10 -11.21 8.10
N GLY A 115 -7.59 -10.93 9.30
CA GLY A 115 -6.76 -10.84 10.51
C GLY A 115 -6.12 -9.47 10.77
N ALA A 116 -6.20 -8.53 9.82
CA ALA A 116 -5.86 -7.13 10.03
C ALA A 116 -7.04 -6.29 10.56
N GLU A 117 -8.25 -6.84 10.59
CA GLU A 117 -9.50 -6.12 10.89
C GLU A 117 -9.57 -5.58 12.32
N THR A 118 -8.88 -6.23 13.25
CA THR A 118 -8.77 -5.77 14.65
C THR A 118 -7.66 -4.73 14.84
N ARG A 119 -6.91 -4.43 13.77
CA ARG A 119 -5.70 -3.60 13.82
C ARG A 119 -6.01 -2.22 13.24
N ARG A 120 -5.32 -1.20 13.76
CA ARG A 120 -5.41 0.14 13.19
C ARG A 120 -4.66 0.18 11.87
N LEU A 121 -5.41 0.15 10.78
CA LEU A 121 -4.90 0.32 9.43
C LEU A 121 -4.70 1.80 9.11
N THR A 122 -3.63 2.10 8.37
CA THR A 122 -3.27 3.45 7.95
C THR A 122 -2.72 3.44 6.53
N LEU A 123 -3.07 4.45 5.75
CA LEU A 123 -2.44 4.71 4.46
C LEU A 123 -1.00 5.17 4.68
N ALA A 124 -0.09 4.60 3.91
CA ALA A 124 1.32 4.93 3.98
C ALA A 124 1.95 4.97 2.59
N VAL A 125 2.90 5.90 2.44
CA VAL A 125 3.69 6.10 1.23
C VAL A 125 5.16 5.99 1.62
N GLN A 126 5.90 5.13 0.93
CA GLN A 126 7.32 4.88 1.20
C GLN A 126 8.15 5.22 -0.04
N MET A 127 9.22 5.99 0.13
CA MET A 127 10.25 6.12 -0.90
C MET A 127 11.10 4.84 -0.93
N LEU A 128 11.43 4.33 -2.11
CA LEU A 128 12.22 3.10 -2.30
C LEU A 128 13.65 3.43 -2.72
#